data_AF-A0A833RJZ0-F1
#
_entry.id   AF-A0A833RJZ0-F1
#
_cell.length_a   1.000
_cell.length_b   1.000
_cell.length_c   1.000
_cell.angle_alpha   90.00
_cell.angle_beta   90.00
_cell.angle_gamma   90.00
#
_symmetry.space_group_name_H-M   'P 1'
#
loop_
_entity.id
_entity.type
_entity.pdbx_description
1 polymer ?
#
loop_
_entity_poly.entity_id
_entity_poly.type
_entity_poly.pdbx_seq_one_letter_code
_entity_poly.pdbx_strand_id
1 'polypeptide(L)'
;MLQKKRIDAGIVALLFLGMVIYMPRAKRNLITKVKEKYFEQHGGWILLEKIKLNQGFGFTIFTKQQVEQATNNFDNTNILGQGGHGTVYRGTLRDETVAIKKC
;
A
#
# COMPACT_ATOMS: atom_id res chain seq x y z
N MET A 1 13.43 50.10 -4.62
CA MET A 1 14.29 48.91 -4.74
C MET A 1 13.86 47.75 -3.82
N LEU A 2 13.53 47.99 -2.54
CA LEU A 2 13.09 46.93 -1.62
C LEU A 2 11.77 46.24 -1.99
N GLN A 3 10.78 46.96 -2.53
CA GLN A 3 9.47 46.39 -2.88
C GLN A 3 9.56 45.35 -4.02
N LYS A 4 10.41 45.62 -5.03
CA LYS A 4 10.64 44.69 -6.15
C LYS A 4 11.28 43.38 -5.69
N LYS A 5 12.30 43.44 -4.81
CA LYS A 5 12.94 42.26 -4.21
C LYS A 5 11.95 41.38 -3.42
N ARG A 6 10.95 41.97 -2.77
CA ARG A 6 9.92 41.22 -2.02
C ARG A 6 8.95 40.47 -2.94
N ILE A 7 8.59 41.08 -4.07
CA ILE A 7 7.74 40.46 -5.09
C ILE A 7 8.47 39.28 -5.73
N ASP A 8 9.74 39.48 -6.10
CA ASP A 8 10.56 38.44 -6.73
C ASP A 8 10.73 37.22 -5.82
N ALA A 9 10.99 37.43 -4.52
CA ALA A 9 11.09 36.35 -3.54
C ALA A 9 9.77 35.57 -3.37
N GLY A 10 8.61 36.23 -3.43
CA GLY A 10 7.30 35.59 -3.33
C GLY A 10 6.99 34.66 -4.52
N ILE A 11 7.38 35.08 -5.73
CA ILE A 11 7.20 34.26 -6.95
C ILE A 11 8.06 33.00 -6.88
N VAL A 12 9.32 33.12 -6.45
CA VAL A 12 10.21 31.96 -6.29
C VAL A 12 9.66 30.97 -5.26
N ALA A 13 9.14 31.48 -4.12
CA ALA A 13 8.53 30.64 -3.10
C ALA A 13 7.29 29.88 -3.61
N LEU A 14 6.43 30.55 -4.39
CA LEU A 14 5.24 29.93 -4.99
C LEU A 14 5.59 28.82 -5.99
N LEU A 15 6.60 29.03 -6.86
CA LEU A 15 7.08 28.02 -7.79
C LEU A 15 7.65 26.81 -7.06
N PHE A 16 8.43 27.04 -5.99
CA PHE A 16 9.00 25.98 -5.17
C PHE A 16 7.91 25.16 -4.47
N LEU A 17 6.90 25.83 -3.89
CA LEU A 17 5.76 25.17 -3.26
C LEU A 17 4.97 24.33 -4.29
N GLY A 18 4.72 24.88 -5.48
CA GLY A 18 4.08 24.15 -6.57
C GLY A 18 4.85 22.88 -6.96
N MET A 19 6.19 22.97 -7.06
CA MET A 19 7.06 21.84 -7.38
C MET A 19 7.03 20.74 -6.29
N VAL A 20 7.11 21.14 -5.01
CA VAL A 20 7.01 20.21 -3.86
C VAL A 20 5.67 19.48 -3.84
N ILE A 21 4.60 20.15 -4.26
CA ILE A 21 3.25 19.58 -4.31
C ILE A 21 3.04 18.69 -5.55
N TYR A 22 3.68 19.02 -6.68
CA TYR A 22 3.56 18.31 -7.95
C TYR A 22 4.29 16.95 -7.96
N MET A 23 5.55 16.92 -7.50
CA MET A 23 6.41 15.74 -7.57
C MET A 23 5.83 14.48 -6.88
N PRO A 24 5.24 14.56 -5.66
CA PRO A 24 4.62 13.42 -5.01
C PRO A 24 3.39 12.92 -5.76
N ARG A 25 2.57 13.82 -6.31
CA ARG A 25 1.37 13.44 -7.08
C ARG A 25 1.75 12.70 -8.37
N ALA A 26 2.73 13.23 -9.11
CA ALA A 26 3.22 12.59 -10.33
C ALA A 26 3.74 11.17 -10.06
N LYS A 27 4.52 10.98 -8.98
CA LYS A 27 5.04 9.65 -8.59
C LYS A 27 3.95 8.69 -8.12
N ARG A 28 2.97 9.15 -7.31
CA ARG A 28 1.88 8.30 -6.79
C ARG A 28 1.07 7.66 -7.90
N ASN A 29 0.75 8.42 -8.96
CA ASN A 29 -0.03 7.91 -10.08
C ASN A 29 0.69 6.78 -10.83
N LEU A 30 2.00 6.89 -11.02
CA LEU A 30 2.80 5.83 -11.64
C LEU A 30 2.80 4.57 -10.75
N ILE A 31 3.02 4.73 -9.45
CA ILE A 31 3.03 3.61 -8.50
C ILE A 31 1.68 2.87 -8.49
N THR A 32 0.57 3.59 -8.51
CA THR A 32 -0.77 2.98 -8.59
C THR A 32 -0.96 2.20 -9.89
N LYS A 33 -0.57 2.77 -11.04
CA LYS A 33 -0.64 2.07 -12.34
C LYS A 33 0.24 0.82 -12.39
N VAL A 34 1.43 0.88 -11.82
CA VAL A 34 2.34 -0.28 -11.75
C VAL A 34 1.71 -1.38 -10.87
N LYS A 35 1.14 -1.02 -9.73
CA LYS A 35 0.44 -1.97 -8.84
C LYS A 35 -0.75 -2.63 -9.53
N GLU A 36 -1.54 -1.85 -10.26
CA GLU A 36 -2.70 -2.36 -11.00
C GLU A 36 -2.26 -3.33 -12.10
N LYS A 37 -1.23 -2.99 -12.89
CA LYS A 37 -0.64 -3.90 -13.88
C LYS A 37 -0.11 -5.18 -13.24
N TYR A 38 0.59 -5.07 -12.10
CA TYR A 38 1.05 -6.23 -11.35
C TYR A 38 -0.12 -7.13 -10.92
N PHE A 39 -1.19 -6.53 -10.40
CA PHE A 39 -2.39 -7.24 -9.97
C PHE A 39 -3.05 -7.97 -11.13
N GLU A 40 -3.16 -7.33 -12.30
CA GLU A 40 -3.67 -7.92 -13.52
C GLU A 40 -2.82 -9.09 -14.01
N GLN A 41 -1.50 -8.91 -14.08
CA GLN A 41 -0.55 -9.95 -14.54
C GLN A 41 -0.56 -11.22 -13.67
N HIS A 42 -0.85 -11.09 -12.37
CA HIS A 42 -0.87 -12.22 -11.43
C HIS A 42 -2.28 -12.80 -11.24
N GLY A 43 -3.23 -12.47 -12.13
CA GLY A 43 -4.58 -13.04 -12.11
C GLY A 43 -5.47 -12.48 -10.98
N GLY A 44 -5.14 -11.31 -10.45
CA GLY A 44 -5.92 -10.66 -9.38
C GLY A 44 -7.38 -10.41 -9.76
N TRP A 45 -7.65 -10.09 -11.05
CA TRP A 45 -9.03 -9.94 -11.54
C TRP A 45 -9.82 -11.25 -11.52
N ILE A 46 -9.19 -12.37 -11.92
CA ILE A 46 -9.80 -13.71 -11.86
C ILE A 46 -10.12 -14.10 -10.42
N LEU A 47 -9.22 -13.75 -9.48
CA LEU A 47 -9.46 -13.94 -8.05
C LEU A 47 -10.68 -13.12 -7.58
N LEU A 48 -10.76 -11.83 -7.91
CA LEU A 48 -11.89 -10.98 -7.54
C LEU A 48 -13.20 -11.44 -8.15
N GLU A 49 -13.19 -11.91 -9.40
CA GLU A 49 -14.35 -12.47 -10.07
C GLU A 49 -14.84 -13.73 -9.36
N LYS A 50 -13.94 -14.68 -9.03
CA LYS A 50 -14.29 -15.88 -8.26
C LYS A 50 -14.88 -15.54 -6.89
N ILE A 51 -14.33 -14.54 -6.19
CA ILE A 51 -14.86 -14.06 -4.90
C ILE A 51 -16.29 -13.49 -5.06
N LYS A 52 -16.54 -12.72 -6.12
CA LYS A 52 -17.87 -12.16 -6.42
C LYS A 52 -18.88 -13.25 -6.80
N LEU A 53 -18.50 -14.20 -7.65
CA LEU A 53 -19.35 -15.29 -8.11
C LEU A 53 -19.75 -16.24 -6.98
N ASN A 54 -18.84 -16.52 -6.05
CA ASN A 54 -19.09 -17.42 -4.90
C ASN A 54 -19.85 -16.77 -3.73
N GLN A 55 -20.46 -15.59 -3.90
CA GLN A 55 -21.28 -14.91 -2.88
C GLN A 55 -20.66 -14.97 -1.46
N GLY A 56 -19.36 -14.68 -1.34
CA GLY A 56 -18.71 -14.40 -0.04
C GLY A 56 -18.49 -15.57 0.92
N PHE A 57 -18.84 -16.82 0.61
CA PHE A 57 -18.83 -17.90 1.61
C PHE A 57 -17.45 -18.48 2.01
N GLY A 58 -16.32 -17.93 1.53
CA GLY A 58 -15.00 -18.47 1.90
C GLY A 58 -13.80 -17.53 1.88
N PHE A 59 -13.95 -16.27 1.43
CA PHE A 59 -12.82 -15.34 1.33
C PHE A 59 -13.22 -13.93 1.74
N THR A 60 -12.41 -13.33 2.62
CA THR A 60 -12.52 -11.91 3.01
C THR A 60 -11.30 -11.16 2.47
N ILE A 61 -11.54 -9.99 1.87
CA ILE A 61 -10.46 -9.13 1.38
C ILE A 61 -10.01 -8.20 2.51
N PHE A 62 -8.71 -8.23 2.80
CA PHE A 62 -8.07 -7.33 3.76
C PHE A 62 -7.12 -6.37 3.05
N THR A 63 -7.05 -5.15 3.55
CA THR A 63 -6.08 -4.16 3.08
C THR A 63 -4.68 -4.48 3.62
N LYS A 64 -3.64 -4.01 2.93
CA LYS A 64 -2.25 -4.14 3.40
C LYS A 64 -2.08 -3.63 4.85
N GLN A 65 -2.69 -2.49 5.17
CA GLN A 65 -2.60 -1.88 6.50
C GLN A 65 -3.22 -2.76 7.58
N GLN A 66 -4.34 -3.44 7.30
CA GLN A 66 -4.95 -4.38 8.25
C GLN A 66 -4.02 -5.56 8.52
N VAL A 67 -3.38 -6.10 7.48
CA VAL A 67 -2.42 -7.22 7.60
C VAL A 67 -1.16 -6.78 8.36
N GLU A 68 -0.66 -5.57 8.09
CA GLU A 68 0.48 -4.98 8.81
C GLU A 68 0.14 -4.79 10.29
N GLN A 69 -1.01 -4.21 10.61
CA GLN A 69 -1.46 -4.06 11.99
C GLN A 69 -1.63 -5.42 12.69
N ALA A 70 -2.25 -6.39 12.02
CA ALA A 70 -2.47 -7.73 12.56
C ALA A 70 -1.17 -8.46 12.93
N THR A 71 -0.07 -8.16 12.25
CA THR A 71 1.24 -8.83 12.42
C THR A 71 2.26 -7.99 13.20
N ASN A 72 1.86 -6.83 13.74
CA ASN A 72 2.77 -5.82 14.28
C ASN A 72 3.88 -5.42 13.28
N ASN A 73 3.49 -5.09 12.05
CA ASN A 73 4.38 -4.79 10.93
C ASN A 73 5.32 -5.95 10.55
N PHE A 74 4.80 -7.19 10.57
CA PHE A 74 5.59 -8.40 10.33
C PHE A 74 6.77 -8.54 11.31
N ASP A 75 6.52 -8.34 12.60
CA ASP A 75 7.51 -8.50 13.65
C ASP A 75 8.09 -9.93 13.65
N ASN A 76 9.41 -10.06 13.74
CA ASN A 76 10.09 -11.34 13.75
C ASN A 76 9.71 -12.21 14.96
N THR A 77 9.29 -11.60 16.08
CA THR A 77 8.81 -12.31 17.26
C THR A 77 7.49 -13.06 17.01
N ASN A 78 6.76 -12.70 15.95
CA ASN A 78 5.53 -13.37 15.53
C ASN A 78 5.77 -14.46 14.48
N ILE A 79 7.00 -14.78 14.08
CA ILE A 79 7.25 -15.82 13.08
C ILE A 79 6.84 -17.20 13.62
N LEU A 80 5.96 -17.88 12.87
CA LEU A 80 5.55 -19.26 13.12
C LEU A 80 6.37 -20.25 12.28
N GLY A 81 6.90 -19.82 11.13
CA GLY A 81 7.74 -20.64 10.27
C GLY A 81 8.26 -19.88 9.05
N GLN A 82 9.39 -20.35 8.50
CA GLN A 82 10.06 -19.74 7.36
C GLN A 82 10.56 -20.84 6.40
N GLY A 83 10.35 -20.64 5.10
CA GLY A 83 10.83 -21.57 4.07
C GLY A 83 10.89 -20.92 2.68
N GLY A 84 11.19 -21.73 1.64
CA GLY A 84 11.36 -21.24 0.27
C GLY A 84 10.14 -20.58 -0.36
N HIS A 85 8.95 -20.78 0.23
CA HIS A 85 7.69 -20.19 -0.23
C HIS A 85 7.25 -18.98 0.60
N GLY A 86 8.11 -18.45 1.47
CA GLY A 86 7.83 -17.27 2.29
C GLY A 86 7.84 -17.53 3.79
N THR A 87 7.42 -16.51 4.55
CA THR A 87 7.40 -16.52 6.02
C THR A 87 5.96 -16.44 6.52
N VAL A 88 5.64 -17.27 7.50
CA VAL A 88 4.34 -17.31 8.17
C VAL A 88 4.46 -16.59 9.51
N TYR A 89 3.59 -15.62 9.75
CA TYR A 89 3.50 -14.84 10.98
C TYR A 89 2.20 -15.15 11.70
N ARG A 90 2.24 -15.16 13.03
CA ARG A 90 1.06 -15.04 13.88
C ARG A 90 0.51 -13.64 13.75
N GLY A 91 -0.80 -13.51 13.61
CA GLY A 91 -1.47 -12.23 13.69
C GLY A 91 -2.84 -12.30 14.33
N THR A 92 -3.43 -11.13 14.57
CA THR A 92 -4.78 -11.00 15.11
C THR A 92 -5.64 -10.15 14.18
N LEU A 93 -6.73 -10.72 13.68
CA LEU A 93 -7.69 -10.08 12.78
C LEU A 93 -9.09 -10.26 13.36
N ARG A 94 -9.79 -9.15 13.64
CA ARG A 94 -11.13 -9.16 14.26
C ARG A 94 -11.17 -10.05 15.52
N ASP A 95 -10.17 -9.87 16.38
CA ASP A 95 -9.98 -10.60 17.65
C ASP A 95 -9.71 -12.12 17.51
N GLU A 96 -9.60 -12.63 16.28
CA GLU A 96 -9.22 -14.02 16.01
C GLU A 96 -7.72 -14.12 15.74
N THR A 97 -7.08 -15.15 16.32
CA THR A 97 -5.68 -15.48 16.00
C THR A 97 -5.64 -16.21 14.66
N VAL A 98 -4.81 -15.72 13.74
CA VAL A 98 -4.66 -16.27 12.39
C VAL A 98 -3.20 -16.44 12.01
N ALA A 99 -2.94 -17.28 11.01
CA ALA A 99 -1.64 -17.39 10.36
C ALA A 99 -1.63 -16.55 9.07
N ILE A 100 -0.66 -15.65 8.95
CA ILE A 100 -0.50 -14.74 7.81
C ILE A 100 0.80 -15.10 7.09
N LYS A 101 0.69 -15.51 5.82
CA LYS A 101 1.85 -15.84 5.00
C LYS A 101 2.24 -14.66 4.12
N LYS A 102 3.52 -14.26 4.18
CA LYS A 102 4.13 -13.25 3.31
C LYS A 102 5.00 -13.95 2.26
N CYS A 103 4.60 -13.82 1.00
CA CYS A 103 5.23 -14.41 -0.18
C CYS A 103 5.97 -13.35 -0.99
#